data_AF-A0A0C3D1T2-F1
#
_entry.id   AF-A0A0C3D1T2-F1
#
_cell.length_a   1.000
_cell.length_b   1.000
_cell.length_c   1.000
_cell.angle_alpha   90.00
_cell.angle_beta   90.00
_cell.angle_gamma   90.00
#
_symmetry.space_group_name_H-M   'P 1'
#
loop_
_entity.id
_entity.type
_entity.pdbx_description
1 polymer ?
#
loop_
_entity_poly.entity_id
_entity_poly.type
_entity_poly.pdbx_seq_one_letter_code
_entity_poly.pdbx_strand_id
1 'polypeptide(L)'
;MTNWSILLVEIRLIIFELVREDCHFNSDPYGRAGYASVCREWLPVFEQRNFRRLTLDQERISGLEQFMRTERRRDYLEHLFLCIRLDEYDCTICQSLEDDETTRK
;
A
#
# COMPACT_ATOMS: atom_id res chain seq x y z
N MET A 1 33.96 -4.45 2.59
CA MET A 1 32.54 -4.05 2.45
C MET A 1 32.06 -4.58 1.11
N THR A 2 31.08 -5.47 1.13
CA THR A 2 30.51 -6.05 -0.09
C THR A 2 29.58 -5.03 -0.74
N ASN A 3 29.82 -4.69 -2.01
CA ASN A 3 29.02 -3.70 -2.74
C ASN A 3 27.98 -4.44 -3.59
N TRP A 4 26.72 -4.00 -3.53
CA TRP A 4 25.61 -4.51 -4.36
C TRP A 4 25.98 -4.59 -5.85
N SER A 5 26.77 -3.64 -6.35
CA SER A 5 27.23 -3.56 -7.74
C SER A 5 28.21 -4.67 -8.15
N ILE A 6 28.74 -5.47 -7.20
CA ILE A 6 29.62 -6.61 -7.50
C ILE A 6 28.79 -7.78 -8.05
N LEU A 7 27.50 -7.84 -7.74
CA LEU A 7 26.62 -8.89 -8.23
C LEU A 7 26.34 -8.68 -9.73
N LEU A 8 26.43 -9.78 -10.48
CA LEU A 8 25.98 -9.84 -11.86
C LEU A 8 24.51 -9.38 -11.96
N VAL A 9 24.15 -8.79 -13.10
CA VAL A 9 22.82 -8.21 -13.28
C VAL A 9 21.72 -9.26 -13.11
N GLU A 10 21.97 -10.49 -13.55
CA GLU A 10 21.05 -11.62 -13.43
C GLU A 10 20.77 -11.96 -11.97
N ILE A 11 21.81 -11.96 -11.13
CA ILE A 11 21.68 -12.23 -9.70
C ILE A 11 20.88 -11.09 -9.02
N ARG A 12 21.16 -9.84 -9.39
CA ARG A 12 20.40 -8.69 -8.87
C ARG A 12 18.92 -8.76 -9.25
N LEU A 13 18.61 -9.16 -10.49
CA LEU A 13 17.24 -9.36 -10.96
C LEU A 13 16.53 -10.50 -10.22
N ILE A 14 17.21 -11.63 -9.96
CA ILE A 14 16.66 -12.73 -9.17
C ILE A 14 16.35 -12.25 -7.75
N ILE A 15 17.27 -11.52 -7.12
CA ILE A 15 17.04 -10.95 -5.77
C ILE A 15 15.87 -9.99 -5.80
N PHE A 16 15.76 -9.13 -6.83
CA PHE A 16 14.61 -8.25 -6.97
C PHE A 16 13.32 -9.05 -7.01
N GLU A 17 13.23 -10.13 -7.79
CA GLU A 17 12.01 -10.93 -7.87
C GLU A 17 11.68 -11.64 -6.54
N LEU A 18 12.69 -12.16 -5.84
CA LEU A 18 12.49 -12.78 -4.53
C LEU A 18 11.96 -11.77 -3.49
N VAL A 19 12.61 -10.61 -3.37
CA VAL A 19 12.18 -9.54 -2.44
C VAL A 19 10.79 -9.04 -2.83
N ARG A 20 10.51 -8.99 -4.13
CA ARG A 20 9.22 -8.65 -4.71
C ARG A 20 8.12 -9.66 -4.33
N GLU A 21 8.39 -10.95 -4.29
CA GLU A 21 7.40 -11.98 -3.93
C GLU A 21 7.13 -11.97 -2.42
N ASP A 22 8.18 -11.87 -1.60
CA ASP A 22 8.08 -11.90 -0.14
C ASP A 22 7.39 -10.67 0.46
N CYS A 23 7.44 -9.54 -0.24
CA CYS A 23 6.73 -8.35 0.19
C CYS A 23 5.21 -8.51 -0.06
N HIS A 24 4.50 -9.21 0.83
CA HIS A 24 3.04 -9.23 0.89
C HIS A 24 2.49 -7.92 1.47
N PHE A 25 1.22 -7.60 1.14
CA PHE A 25 0.58 -6.35 1.57
C PHE A 25 0.35 -6.33 3.10
N ASN A 26 0.43 -7.50 3.73
CA ASN A 26 0.03 -7.75 5.10
C ASN A 26 1.20 -7.92 6.08
N SER A 27 2.46 -7.98 5.62
CA SER A 27 3.59 -8.36 6.49
C SER A 27 4.33 -7.18 7.14
N ASP A 28 4.30 -5.97 6.58
CA ASP A 28 4.74 -4.73 7.23
C ASP A 28 4.38 -3.54 6.31
N PRO A 29 3.48 -2.62 6.72
CA PRO A 29 3.11 -1.45 5.92
C PRO A 29 4.31 -0.55 5.57
N TYR A 30 5.35 -0.53 6.39
CA TYR A 30 6.51 0.36 6.25
C TYR A 30 7.72 -0.33 5.61
N GLY A 31 7.82 -1.65 5.72
CA GLY A 31 8.95 -2.43 5.18
C GLY A 31 9.16 -2.26 3.67
N ARG A 32 8.06 -2.11 2.90
CA ARG A 32 8.10 -1.96 1.43
C ARG A 32 8.66 -0.62 0.95
N ALA A 33 8.38 0.45 1.68
CA ALA A 33 8.89 1.79 1.33
C ALA A 33 10.41 1.84 1.48
N GLY A 34 10.96 1.07 2.44
CA GLY A 34 12.39 0.96 2.68
C GLY A 34 13.18 0.50 1.47
N TYR A 35 12.67 -0.47 0.70
CA TYR A 35 13.36 -0.99 -0.49
C TYR A 35 13.60 0.07 -1.57
N ALA A 36 12.66 0.99 -1.76
CA ALA A 36 12.83 2.09 -2.70
C ALA A 36 13.95 3.08 -2.29
N SER A 37 14.40 3.04 -1.03
CA SER A 37 15.42 3.95 -0.49
C SER A 37 16.85 3.37 -0.48
N VAL A 38 17.02 2.08 -0.81
CA VAL A 38 18.32 1.37 -0.71
C VAL A 38 19.37 1.98 -1.63
N CYS A 39 19.08 2.07 -2.93
CA CYS A 39 19.93 2.71 -3.92
C CYS A 39 19.14 3.09 -5.18
N ARG A 40 19.80 3.78 -6.13
CA ARG A 40 19.17 4.25 -7.38
C ARG A 40 18.64 3.14 -8.27
N GLU A 41 19.21 1.93 -8.18
CA GLU A 41 18.75 0.77 -8.95
C GLU A 41 17.45 0.18 -8.37
N TRP A 42 17.29 0.23 -7.05
CA TRP A 42 16.12 -0.33 -6.36
C TRP A 42 14.91 0.59 -6.50
N LEU A 43 15.12 1.91 -6.34
CA LEU A 43 14.07 2.94 -6.45
C LEU A 43 13.05 2.69 -7.56
N PRO A 44 13.44 2.55 -8.85
CA PRO A 44 12.49 2.36 -9.94
C PRO A 44 11.64 1.09 -9.83
N VAL A 45 12.23 -0.01 -9.33
CA VAL A 45 11.60 -1.33 -9.25
C VAL A 45 10.53 -1.35 -8.16
N PHE A 46 10.85 -0.75 -7.01
CA PHE A 46 9.96 -0.76 -5.84
C PHE A 46 8.96 0.40 -5.85
N GLU A 47 9.31 1.59 -6.36
CA GLU A 47 8.33 2.67 -6.53
C GLU A 47 7.16 2.25 -7.42
N GLN A 48 7.43 1.57 -8.53
CA GLN A 48 6.36 1.08 -9.40
C GLN A 48 5.34 0.24 -8.64
N ARG A 49 5.80 -0.64 -7.74
CA ARG A 49 4.91 -1.48 -6.94
C ARG A 49 4.25 -0.74 -5.79
N ASN A 50 4.99 0.12 -5.10
CA ASN A 50 4.50 0.88 -3.96
C ASN A 50 3.39 1.86 -4.38
N PHE A 51 3.51 2.48 -5.55
CA PHE A 51 2.52 3.42 -6.08
C PHE A 51 1.43 2.76 -6.92
N ARG A 52 1.56 1.47 -7.25
CA ARG A 52 0.55 0.71 -8.02
C ARG A 52 -0.83 0.72 -7.38
N ARG A 53 -0.87 0.57 -6.06
CA ARG A 53 -2.11 0.52 -5.29
C ARG A 53 -1.94 1.37 -4.04
N LEU A 54 -2.72 2.43 -3.94
CA LEU A 54 -2.72 3.31 -2.77
C LEU A 54 -4.03 3.15 -2.02
N THR A 55 -3.92 3.06 -0.70
CA THR A 55 -5.06 3.12 0.21
C THR A 55 -4.90 4.36 1.08
N LEU A 56 -5.90 5.23 1.04
CA LEU A 56 -5.95 6.47 1.79
C LEU A 56 -7.07 6.39 2.82
N ASP A 57 -6.87 7.02 3.97
CA ASP A 57 -7.93 7.40 4.89
C ASP A 57 -8.19 8.91 4.74
N GLN A 58 -9.20 9.44 5.44
CA GLN A 58 -9.54 10.87 5.36
C GLN A 58 -8.42 11.80 5.80
N GLU A 59 -7.54 11.37 6.72
CA GLU A 59 -6.44 12.18 7.23
C GLU A 59 -5.34 12.35 6.18
N ARG A 60 -5.13 11.32 5.35
CA ARG A 60 -4.03 11.26 4.37
C ARG A 60 -4.37 11.81 2.99
N ILE A 61 -5.64 12.16 2.72
CA ILE A 61 -6.07 12.76 1.45
C ILE A 61 -5.30 14.06 1.16
N SER A 62 -5.15 14.91 2.16
CA SER A 62 -4.49 16.22 2.02
C SER A 62 -3.03 16.11 1.57
N GLY A 63 -2.34 15.03 1.96
CA GLY A 63 -0.96 14.75 1.58
C GLY A 63 -0.80 14.07 0.22
N LEU A 64 -1.87 13.61 -0.42
CA LEU A 64 -1.80 12.79 -1.64
C LEU A 64 -1.01 13.49 -2.75
N GLU A 65 -1.28 14.77 -2.98
CA GLU A 65 -0.60 15.56 -4.02
C GLU A 65 0.92 15.58 -3.80
N GLN A 66 1.36 15.68 -2.54
CA GLN A 66 2.78 15.68 -2.18
C GLN A 66 3.47 14.36 -2.54
N PHE A 67 2.80 13.22 -2.32
CA PHE A 67 3.35 11.90 -2.64
C PHE A 67 3.35 11.64 -4.15
N MET A 68 2.35 12.19 -4.86
CA MET A 68 2.15 12.05 -6.31
C MET A 68 2.79 13.17 -7.13
N ARG A 69 3.84 13.83 -6.60
CA ARG A 69 4.49 14.97 -7.24
C ARG A 69 5.15 14.70 -8.58
N THR A 70 5.60 13.47 -8.83
CA THR A 70 6.30 13.11 -10.06
C THR A 70 5.33 12.43 -11.02
N GLU A 71 5.39 12.80 -12.31
CA GLU A 71 4.63 12.15 -13.39
C GLU A 71 4.79 10.63 -13.35
N ARG A 72 6.03 10.16 -13.16
CA ARG A 72 6.37 8.76 -12.99
C ARG A 72 5.53 8.02 -11.94
N ARG A 73 5.28 8.63 -10.77
CA ARG A 73 4.47 7.99 -9.71
C ARG A 73 2.99 7.98 -10.06
N ARG A 74 2.52 8.99 -10.79
CA ARG A 74 1.15 9.06 -11.34
C ARG A 74 0.95 7.95 -12.38
N ASP A 75 1.92 7.75 -13.25
CA ASP A 75 1.89 6.70 -14.28
C ASP A 75 1.85 5.28 -13.69
N TYR A 76 2.33 5.11 -12.46
CA TYR A 76 2.30 3.81 -11.76
C TYR A 76 0.97 3.49 -11.12
N LEU A 77 0.13 4.48 -10.84
CA LEU A 77 -1.10 4.27 -10.10
C LEU A 77 -2.13 3.52 -10.94
N GLU A 78 -2.46 2.29 -10.52
CA GLU A 78 -3.53 1.49 -11.13
C GLU A 78 -4.81 1.54 -10.29
N HIS A 79 -4.69 1.53 -8.96
CA HIS A 79 -5.84 1.54 -8.05
C HIS A 79 -5.66 2.53 -6.90
N LEU A 80 -6.70 3.31 -6.65
CA LEU A 80 -6.80 4.21 -5.51
C LEU A 80 -8.02 3.81 -4.66
N PHE A 81 -7.77 3.44 -3.41
CA PHE A 81 -8.79 3.08 -2.44
C PHE A 81 -8.91 4.19 -1.39
N LEU A 82 -10.14 4.56 -1.06
CA LEU A 82 -10.45 5.45 0.05
C LEU A 82 -11.16 4.65 1.14
N CYS A 83 -10.48 4.48 2.27
CA CYS A 83 -11.03 3.95 3.51
C CYS A 83 -11.77 5.08 4.23
N ILE A 84 -13.09 5.04 4.18
CA ILE A 84 -13.93 5.99 4.91
C ILE A 84 -14.10 5.47 6.34
N ARG A 85 -13.42 6.10 7.31
CA ARG A 85 -13.77 5.96 8.72
C ARG A 85 -15.19 6.49 8.93
N LEU A 86 -16.07 5.63 9.42
CA LEU A 86 -17.40 6.01 9.88
C LEU A 86 -17.29 6.38 11.36
N ASP A 87 -18.09 7.36 11.78
CA ASP A 87 -18.21 7.69 13.19
C ASP A 87 -18.80 6.50 13.96
N GLU A 88 -18.53 6.45 15.27
CA GLU A 88 -19.16 5.48 16.14
C GLU A 88 -20.68 5.65 16.08
N TYR A 89 -21.37 4.57 15.71
CA TYR A 89 -22.81 4.57 15.55
C TYR A 89 -23.47 4.20 16.89
N ASP A 90 -24.10 5.17 17.53
CA ASP A 90 -24.78 5.02 18.83
C ASP A 90 -26.20 4.48 18.70
N CYS A 91 -26.39 3.44 17.90
CA CYS A 91 -27.71 2.84 17.74
C CYS A 91 -28.05 1.88 18.89
N THR A 92 -28.75 2.41 19.89
CA THR A 92 -29.30 1.62 21.00
C THR A 92 -30.29 0.54 20.53
N ILE A 93 -31.00 0.78 19.43
CA ILE A 93 -31.93 -0.19 18.80
C ILE A 93 -31.17 -1.37 18.19
N CYS A 94 -29.99 -1.12 17.64
CA CYS A 94 -29.15 -2.14 17.02
C CYS A 94 -28.43 -3.02 18.06
N GLN A 95 -28.50 -2.63 19.35
CA GLN A 95 -27.99 -3.41 20.48
C GLN A 95 -29.05 -4.35 21.07
N SER A 96 -30.34 -4.15 20.76
CA SER A 96 -31.37 -5.14 21.10
C SER A 96 -31.32 -6.34 20.17
N LEU A 97 -31.72 -7.50 20.69
CA LEU A 97 -31.94 -8.70 19.88
C LEU A 97 -32.98 -8.39 18.80
N GLU A 98 -32.71 -8.82 17.56
CA GLU A 98 -33.67 -8.75 16.48
C GLU A 98 -34.99 -9.42 16.91
N ASP A 99 -36.11 -8.74 16.70
CA ASP A 99 -37.42 -9.29 16.95
C ASP A 99 -38.01 -9.92 15.67
N ASP A 100 -38.90 -10.88 15.89
CA ASP A 100 -39.61 -11.58 14.80
C ASP A 100 -40.56 -10.65 14.02
N GLU A 101 -40.91 -9.48 14.56
CA GLU A 101 -41.79 -8.49 13.89
C GLU A 101 -41.06 -7.73 12.79
N THR A 102 -39.81 -7.33 13.00
CA THR A 102 -38.99 -6.58 12.03
C THR A 102 -38.34 -7.47 10.97
N THR A 103 -38.23 -8.78 11.25
CA THR A 103 -37.55 -9.76 10.37
C THR A 103 -38.49 -10.37 9.32
N ARG A 104 -39.81 -10.31 9.51
CA ARG A 104 -40.79 -10.88 8.56
C ARG A 104 -41.22 -9.85 7.51
N LYS A 105 -40.67 -9.99 6.30
CA LYS A 105 -41.24 -9.46 5.05
C LYS A 105 -42.08 -10.51 4.35
#